data_AF-A0A928WEL8-F1
#
_entry.id   AF-A0A928WEL8-F1
#
_cell.length_a   1.000
_cell.length_b   1.000
_cell.length_c   1.000
_cell.angle_alpha   90.00
_cell.angle_beta   90.00
_cell.angle_gamma   90.00
#
_symmetry.space_group_name_H-M   'P 1'
#
loop_
_entity.id
_entity.type
_entity.pdbx_description
1 polymer ?
#
loop_
_entity_poly.entity_id
_entity_poly.type
_entity_poly.pdbx_seq_one_letter_code
_entity_poly.pdbx_strand_id
1 'polypeptide(L)' 'MNLKKLSELEEYFSVSRTTIWSWRNDPELKFPKPIQLSSNTFRFDESEIIEWVRNRNIN' A
#
# COMPACT_ATOMS: atom_id res chain seq x y z
N MET A 1 15.32 -3.48 -1.50
CA MET A 1 13.95 -3.14 -1.93
C MET A 1 13.09 -4.37 -1.68
N ASN A 2 12.20 -4.32 -0.68
CA ASN A 2 11.26 -5.42 -0.41
C ASN A 2 9.90 -5.06 -1.01
N LEU A 3 9.37 -5.99 -1.81
CA LEU A 3 8.14 -5.77 -2.56
C LEU A 3 7.01 -6.60 -1.96
N LYS A 4 6.00 -5.92 -1.44
CA LYS A 4 4.82 -6.55 -0.83
C LYS A 4 3.72 -6.78 -1.84
N LYS A 5 3.15 -7.98 -1.80
CA LYS A 5 1.92 -8.31 -2.51
C LYS A 5 0.75 -7.59 -1.87
N LEU A 6 -0.30 -7.41 -2.66
CA LEU A 6 -1.55 -6.85 -2.15
C LEU A 6 -2.13 -7.69 -1.00
N SER A 7 -2.00 -9.03 -1.07
CA SER A 7 -2.45 -9.92 0.01
C SER A 7 -1.70 -9.71 1.32
N GLU A 8 -0.39 -9.46 1.27
CA GLU A 8 0.39 -9.16 2.47
C GLU A 8 -0.07 -7.84 3.12
N LEU A 9 -0.49 -6.86 2.30
CA LEU A 9 -1.06 -5.61 2.81
C LEU A 9 -2.47 -5.82 3.41
N GLU A 10 -3.28 -6.70 2.81
CA GLU A 10 -4.59 -7.06 3.37
C GLU A 10 -4.45 -7.64 4.79
N GLU A 11 -3.51 -8.55 4.98
CA GLU A 11 -3.21 -9.16 6.28
C GLU A 11 -2.63 -8.12 7.26
N TYR A 12 -1.66 -7.31 6.80
CA TYR A 12 -1.00 -6.31 7.63
C TYR A 12 -1.96 -5.23 8.16
N PHE A 13 -2.87 -4.75 7.31
CA PHE A 13 -3.84 -3.71 7.67
C PHE A 13 -5.18 -4.26 8.17
N SER A 14 -5.41 -5.58 8.07
CA SER A 14 -6.72 -6.22 8.32
C SER A 14 -7.86 -5.54 7.55
N VAL A 15 -7.64 -5.25 6.26
CA VAL A 15 -8.64 -4.66 5.36
C VAL A 15 -8.71 -5.43 4.05
N SER A 16 -9.83 -5.30 3.34
CA SER A 16 -9.98 -5.91 2.02
C SER A 16 -9.14 -5.18 0.95
N ARG A 17 -8.76 -5.93 -0.09
CA ARG A 17 -8.22 -5.47 -1.37
C ARG A 17 -8.81 -4.16 -1.86
N THR A 18 -10.13 -4.08 -1.95
CA THR A 18 -10.85 -2.91 -2.46
C THR A 18 -10.57 -1.66 -1.63
N THR A 19 -10.41 -1.79 -0.32
CA THR A 19 -10.04 -0.70 0.58
C THR A 19 -8.64 -0.19 0.27
N ILE A 20 -7.65 -1.07 0.08
CA ILE A 20 -6.29 -0.67 -0.34
C ILE A 20 -6.30 0.06 -1.68
N TRP A 21 -7.11 -0.40 -2.65
CA TRP A 21 -7.28 0.29 -3.93
C TRP A 21 -7.95 1.66 -3.77
N SER A 22 -8.95 1.75 -2.90
CA SER A 22 -9.63 3.02 -2.58
C SER A 22 -8.67 4.03 -1.97
N TRP A 23 -7.77 3.60 -1.08
CA TRP A 23 -6.76 4.50 -0.48
C TRP A 23 -5.84 5.14 -1.51
N ARG A 24 -5.64 4.46 -2.64
CA ARG A 24 -4.82 4.99 -3.73
C ARG A 24 -5.54 6.07 -4.55
N ASN A 25 -6.86 6.02 -4.58
CA ASN A 25 -7.69 7.03 -5.26
C ASN A 25 -7.92 8.26 -4.38
N ASP A 26 -7.63 8.16 -3.08
CA ASP A 26 -7.76 9.25 -2.13
C ASP A 26 -6.45 10.06 -2.07
N PRO A 27 -6.44 11.31 -2.58
CA PRO A 27 -5.24 12.14 -2.58
C PRO A 27 -4.85 12.62 -1.17
N GLU A 28 -5.78 12.67 -0.22
CA GLU A 28 -5.50 13.10 1.16
C GLU A 28 -4.76 12.01 1.92
N LEU A 29 -5.08 10.74 1.64
CA LEU A 29 -4.39 9.62 2.26
C LEU A 29 -2.94 9.50 1.81
N LYS A 30 -2.55 10.02 0.64
CA LYS A 30 -1.17 9.94 0.10
C LYS A 30 -0.60 8.51 0.16
N PHE A 31 -1.43 7.51 -0.14
CA PHE A 31 -1.03 6.11 -0.08
C PHE A 31 0.05 5.77 -1.14
N PRO A 32 1.04 4.91 -0.83
CA PRO A 32 2.11 4.56 -1.77
C PRO A 32 1.59 4.01 -3.11
N LYS A 33 2.28 4.39 -4.19
CA LYS A 33 1.97 3.90 -5.54
C LYS A 33 2.60 2.52 -5.70
N PRO A 34 1.87 1.52 -6.24
CA PRO A 34 2.48 0.26 -6.54
C PRO A 34 3.28 0.30 -7.83
N ILE A 35 4.26 -0.58 -7.84
CA ILE A 35 5.13 -0.91 -8.95
C ILE A 35 4.45 -2.02 -9.75
N GLN A 36 4.17 -1.74 -11.02
CA GLN A 36 3.64 -2.73 -11.96
C GLN A 36 4.79 -3.58 -12.51
N LEU A 37 4.76 -4.89 -12.21
CA LEU A 37 5.78 -5.84 -12.69
C LEU A 37 5.36 -6.54 -13.98
N SER A 38 4.05 -6.68 -14.22
CA SER A 38 3.45 -7.23 -15.45
C SER A 38 2.00 -6.78 -15.59
N SER A 39 1.32 -7.15 -16.67
CA SER A 39 -0.04 -6.71 -16.99
C SER A 39 -1.04 -6.82 -15.83
N ASN A 40 -0.91 -7.87 -14.99
CA ASN A 40 -1.80 -8.12 -13.85
C ASN A 40 -1.07 -8.23 -12.49
N THR A 41 0.21 -7.85 -12.43
CA THR A 41 1.00 -8.00 -11.20
C THR A 41 1.46 -6.65 -10.68
N PHE A 42 0.94 -6.28 -9.51
CA PHE A 42 1.33 -5.09 -8.76
C PHE A 42 2.01 -5.48 -7.44
N ARG A 43 3.00 -4.69 -7.05
CA ARG A 43 3.68 -4.78 -5.74
C ARG A 43 3.83 -3.40 -5.12
N PHE A 44 3.92 -3.33 -3.81
CA PHE A 44 4.17 -2.09 -3.08
C PHE A 44 5.55 -2.13 -2.46
N ASP A 45 6.26 -1.01 -2.44
CA ASP A 45 7.52 -0.93 -1.70
C ASP A 45 7.23 -0.95 -0.20
N GLU A 46 7.80 -1.91 0.51
CA GLU A 46 7.63 -2.06 1.95
C GLU A 46 8.09 -0.81 2.72
N SER A 47 9.17 -0.17 2.26
CA SER A 47 9.74 1.01 2.90
C SER A 47 8.79 2.20 2.81
N GLU A 48 8.17 2.41 1.64
CA GLU A 48 7.16 3.46 1.44
C GLU A 48 5.91 3.21 2.30
N ILE A 49 5.48 1.94 2.42
CA ILE A 49 4.35 1.56 3.27
C ILE A 49 4.66 1.86 4.75
N ILE A 50 5.84 1.46 5.23
CA ILE A 50 6.26 1.74 6.61
C ILE A 50 6.36 3.25 6.86
N GLU A 51 6.93 4.00 5.93
CA GLU A 51 7.02 5.47 6.04
C GLU A 51 5.64 6.11 6.07
N TRP A 52 4.72 5.66 5.22
CA TRP A 52 3.34 6.11 5.23
C TRP A 52 2.62 5.83 6.56
N VAL A 53 2.78 4.63 7.13
CA VAL A 53 2.21 4.29 8.44
C VAL A 53 2.78 5.16 9.54
N ARG A 54 4.10 5.41 9.52
CA ARG A 54 4.77 6.29 10.49
C ARG A 54 4.22 7.72 10.39
N ASN A 55 4.11 8.27 9.19
CA ASN A 55 3.59 9.62 8.98
C ASN A 55 2.14 9.78 9.47
N ARG A 56 1.35 8.70 9.48
CA ARG A 56 -0.03 8.71 9.99
C ARG A 56 -0.15 8.49 11.49
N ASN A 57 0.79 7.75 12.10
CA ASN A 57 0.81 7.51 13.55
C ASN A 57 1.54 8.61 14.34
N ILE A 58 1.90 9.71 13.69
CA ILE A 58 2.40 10.91 14.37
C ILE A 58 1.23 11.90 14.49
N ASN A 59 0.38 11.64 15.48
CA ASN A 59 -0.40 12.63 16.23
C ASN A 59 -0.83 12.02 17.56
#